data_AF-A0A1L0AZN3-F1
#
_entry.id   AF-A0A1L0AZN3-F1
#
_cell.length_a   1.000
_cell.length_b   1.000
_cell.length_c   1.000
_cell.angle_alpha   90.00
_cell.angle_beta   90.00
_cell.angle_gamma   90.00
#
_symmetry.space_group_name_H-M   'P 1'
#
loop_
_entity.id
_entity.type
_entity.pdbx_description
1 polymer ?
#
loop_
_entity_poly.entity_id
_entity_poly.type
_entity_poly.pdbx_seq_one_letter_code
_entity_poly.pdbx_strand_id
1 'polypeptide(L)'
;MSEQLTEEQILSEENLQLSKALRDLSDIEEKLEKIDEQVNSYRIKITTPVYDERYEIISKIPHFWKTVLQVHSDFADYIPVSNFKYVDLIKNIKMTMLNNTDFILRFEFLGSEGFPEQSVEKTFKLCKDITKLKYTNKLTDDELLDMSEFGFLTSEPVDIIWPKEYDSINPDILLSNTKDDKFKKNYRQGMKTFFAWFSWTGLKHGKEFPNGDGLASLFMEDIYPHCLKHYIEAKRDIDDEKGASDSEIEDDEDDIEGFNMSSLTNENDEPATKKMKK
;
A
#
# COMPACT_ATOMS: atom_id res chain seq x y z
N MET A 1 -42.17 -0.35 -52.64
CA MET A 1 -42.57 0.66 -51.65
C MET A 1 -41.71 0.40 -50.42
N SER A 2 -40.74 1.27 -50.16
CA SER A 2 -39.91 1.19 -48.96
C SER A 2 -40.72 1.74 -47.80
N GLU A 3 -41.18 0.86 -46.90
CA GLU A 3 -41.72 1.27 -45.61
C GLU A 3 -40.62 2.01 -44.85
N GLN A 4 -40.79 3.32 -44.68
CA GLN A 4 -39.94 4.11 -43.79
C GLN A 4 -40.35 3.76 -42.36
N LEU A 5 -39.42 3.15 -41.61
CA LEU A 5 -39.55 2.92 -40.17
C LEU A 5 -39.82 4.25 -39.47
N THR A 6 -40.74 4.25 -38.50
CA THR A 6 -41.04 5.44 -37.70
C THR A 6 -39.88 5.76 -36.75
N GLU A 7 -39.72 7.01 -36.34
CA GLU A 7 -38.68 7.47 -35.42
C GLU A 7 -38.68 6.68 -34.09
N GLU A 8 -39.87 6.28 -33.61
CA GLU A 8 -40.04 5.40 -32.44
C GLU A 8 -39.52 3.97 -32.67
N GLN A 9 -39.65 3.43 -33.91
CA GLN A 9 -39.14 2.09 -34.26
C GLN A 9 -37.61 2.10 -34.34
N ILE A 10 -37.03 3.16 -34.93
CA ILE A 10 -35.58 3.35 -34.98
C ILE A 10 -35.01 3.47 -33.57
N LEU A 11 -35.60 4.31 -32.72
CA LEU A 11 -35.19 4.49 -31.32
C LEU A 11 -35.32 3.18 -30.52
N SER A 12 -36.35 2.36 -30.80
CA SER A 12 -36.52 1.05 -30.16
C SER A 12 -35.47 0.02 -30.63
N GLU A 13 -35.10 0.00 -31.90
CA GLU A 13 -34.05 -0.88 -32.43
C GLU A 13 -32.67 -0.46 -31.91
N GLU A 14 -32.38 0.83 -31.88
CA GLU A 14 -31.14 1.38 -31.30
C GLU A 14 -31.02 1.05 -29.81
N ASN A 15 -32.10 1.19 -29.03
CA ASN A 15 -32.10 0.81 -27.62
C ASN A 15 -31.90 -0.70 -27.40
N LEU A 16 -32.47 -1.54 -28.28
CA LEU A 16 -32.28 -2.98 -28.21
C LEU A 16 -30.83 -3.38 -28.56
N GLN A 17 -30.26 -2.76 -29.60
CA GLN A 17 -28.86 -2.96 -29.98
C GLN A 17 -27.92 -2.50 -28.88
N LEU A 18 -28.17 -1.33 -28.28
CA LEU A 18 -27.41 -0.81 -27.15
C LEU A 18 -27.48 -1.75 -25.95
N SER A 19 -28.67 -2.19 -25.56
CA SER A 19 -28.84 -3.13 -24.44
C SER A 19 -28.07 -4.43 -24.66
N LYS A 20 -28.10 -4.97 -25.89
CA LYS A 20 -27.33 -6.16 -26.25
C LYS A 20 -25.82 -5.89 -26.18
N ALA A 21 -25.35 -4.79 -26.75
CA ALA A 21 -23.94 -4.42 -26.74
C ALA A 21 -23.41 -4.22 -25.31
N LEU A 22 -24.16 -3.55 -24.43
CA LEU A 22 -23.79 -3.35 -23.03
C LEU A 22 -23.68 -4.69 -22.27
N ARG A 23 -24.57 -5.64 -22.57
CA ARG A 23 -24.49 -6.99 -22.00
C ARG A 23 -23.26 -7.74 -22.50
N ASP A 24 -23.01 -7.71 -23.82
CA ASP A 24 -21.85 -8.38 -24.41
C ASP A 24 -20.52 -7.77 -23.88
N LEU A 25 -20.47 -6.45 -23.66
CA LEU A 25 -19.35 -5.77 -23.02
C LEU A 25 -19.20 -6.19 -21.55
N SER A 26 -20.29 -6.24 -20.79
CA SER A 26 -20.25 -6.72 -19.39
C SER A 26 -19.69 -8.15 -19.29
N ASP A 27 -20.03 -9.03 -20.23
CA ASP A 27 -19.51 -10.40 -20.30
C ASP A 27 -18.00 -10.43 -20.68
N ILE A 28 -17.50 -9.40 -21.37
CA ILE A 28 -16.07 -9.25 -21.67
C ILE A 28 -15.32 -8.73 -20.45
N GLU A 29 -15.84 -7.71 -19.76
CA GLU A 29 -15.23 -7.18 -18.53
C GLU A 29 -15.06 -8.28 -17.47
N GLU A 30 -16.06 -9.14 -17.26
CA GLU A 30 -15.94 -10.27 -16.32
C GLU A 30 -14.83 -11.26 -16.73
N LYS A 31 -14.57 -11.43 -18.03
CA LYS A 31 -13.46 -12.28 -18.51
C LYS A 31 -12.12 -11.62 -18.29
N LEU A 32 -12.01 -10.31 -18.51
CA LEU A 32 -10.80 -9.54 -18.27
C LEU A 32 -10.43 -9.56 -16.79
N GLU A 33 -11.40 -9.36 -15.89
CA GLU A 33 -11.20 -9.43 -14.44
C GLU A 33 -10.59 -10.78 -14.02
N LYS A 34 -11.12 -11.89 -14.54
CA LYS A 34 -10.58 -13.25 -14.27
C LYS A 34 -9.17 -13.45 -14.83
N ILE A 35 -8.85 -12.85 -15.98
CA ILE A 35 -7.50 -12.90 -16.54
C ILE A 35 -6.54 -12.11 -15.65
N ASP A 36 -6.92 -10.91 -15.22
CA ASP A 36 -6.10 -10.06 -14.36
C ASP A 36 -5.85 -10.69 -12.99
N GLU A 37 -6.84 -11.37 -12.41
CA GLU A 37 -6.66 -12.19 -11.20
C GLU A 37 -5.60 -13.28 -11.39
N GLN A 38 -5.60 -13.98 -12.54
CA GLN A 38 -4.62 -15.03 -12.84
C GLN A 38 -3.22 -14.46 -13.05
N VAL A 39 -3.11 -13.39 -13.84
CA VAL A 39 -1.82 -12.70 -14.09
C VAL A 39 -1.23 -12.19 -12.80
N ASN A 40 -2.04 -11.57 -11.94
CA ASN A 40 -1.56 -11.07 -10.67
C ASN A 40 -1.17 -12.19 -9.70
N SER A 41 -1.95 -13.28 -9.63
CA SER A 41 -1.59 -14.45 -8.81
C SER A 41 -0.24 -15.02 -9.24
N TYR A 42 0.01 -15.11 -10.55
CA TYR A 42 1.31 -15.50 -11.07
C TYR A 42 2.41 -14.49 -10.73
N ARG A 43 2.15 -13.18 -10.90
CA ARG A 43 3.08 -12.10 -10.52
C ARG A 43 3.49 -12.20 -9.06
N ILE A 44 2.55 -12.38 -8.14
CA ILE A 44 2.83 -12.54 -6.71
C ILE A 44 3.69 -13.78 -6.49
N LYS A 45 3.34 -14.93 -7.09
CA LYS A 45 4.10 -16.18 -6.96
C LYS A 45 5.59 -15.99 -7.31
N ILE A 46 5.87 -15.34 -8.44
CA ILE A 46 7.26 -15.19 -8.93
C ILE A 46 8.03 -14.04 -8.28
N THR A 47 7.35 -12.97 -7.86
CA THR A 47 8.02 -11.80 -7.25
C THR A 47 8.27 -11.96 -5.75
N THR A 48 7.45 -12.74 -5.04
CA THR A 48 7.62 -13.01 -3.60
C THR A 48 9.06 -13.44 -3.22
N PRO A 49 9.64 -14.51 -3.81
CA PRO A 49 11.00 -14.94 -3.43
C PRO A 49 12.07 -13.90 -3.73
N VAL A 50 11.90 -13.10 -4.79
CA VAL A 50 12.83 -12.02 -5.16
C VAL A 50 12.75 -10.88 -4.14
N TYR A 51 11.55 -10.51 -3.70
CA TYR A 51 11.37 -9.52 -2.65
C TYR A 51 11.88 -10.01 -1.30
N ASP A 52 11.77 -11.30 -1.00
CA ASP A 52 12.34 -11.91 0.21
C ASP A 52 13.88 -11.84 0.19
N GLU A 53 14.52 -12.17 -0.93
CA GLU A 53 15.97 -12.01 -1.09
C GLU A 53 16.39 -10.54 -0.93
N ARG A 54 15.67 -9.61 -1.59
CA ARG A 54 15.92 -8.17 -1.46
C ARG A 54 15.77 -7.70 -0.01
N TYR A 55 14.77 -8.20 0.72
CA TYR A 55 14.54 -7.87 2.12
C TYR A 55 15.72 -8.30 3.00
N GLU A 56 16.27 -9.51 2.79
CA GLU A 56 17.43 -10.02 3.52
C GLU A 56 18.70 -9.20 3.23
N ILE A 57 18.90 -8.77 1.98
CA ILE A 57 20.03 -7.90 1.60
C ILE A 57 19.89 -6.53 2.25
N ILE A 58 18.73 -5.89 2.13
CA ILE A 58 18.44 -4.57 2.72
C ILE A 58 18.65 -4.59 4.23
N SER A 59 18.30 -5.68 4.92
CA SER A 59 18.45 -5.82 6.37
C SER A 59 19.90 -5.65 6.87
N LYS A 60 20.88 -5.87 5.99
CA LYS A 60 22.31 -5.76 6.28
C LYS A 60 22.87 -4.36 6.04
N ILE A 61 22.10 -3.46 5.39
CA ILE A 61 22.53 -2.11 5.05
C ILE A 61 22.08 -1.16 6.18
N PRO A 62 23.00 -0.60 6.98
CA PRO A 62 22.64 0.31 8.06
C PRO A 62 21.95 1.56 7.52
N HIS A 63 20.90 2.00 8.23
CA HIS A 63 20.17 3.23 7.91
C HIS A 63 19.50 3.27 6.52
N PHE A 64 19.35 2.13 5.83
CA PHE A 64 18.72 2.09 4.50
C PHE A 64 17.35 2.78 4.48
N TRP A 65 16.40 2.31 5.30
CA TRP A 65 15.05 2.88 5.33
C TRP A 65 14.99 4.28 5.90
N LYS A 66 15.87 4.63 6.84
CA LYS A 66 16.05 6.01 7.29
C LYS A 66 16.38 6.92 6.11
N THR A 67 17.39 6.57 5.32
CA THR A 67 17.82 7.35 4.15
C THR A 67 16.70 7.47 3.11
N VAL A 68 15.99 6.38 2.82
CA VAL A 68 14.85 6.38 1.89
C VAL A 68 13.74 7.32 2.37
N LEU A 69 13.27 7.14 3.60
CA LEU A 69 12.09 7.85 4.11
C LEU A 69 12.36 9.34 4.40
N GLN A 70 13.60 9.72 4.69
CA GLN A 70 13.95 11.13 4.95
C GLN A 70 13.95 11.99 3.68
N VAL A 71 14.30 11.42 2.53
CA VAL A 71 14.40 12.16 1.26
C VAL A 71 13.15 12.01 0.40
N HIS A 72 12.32 11.01 0.67
CA HIS A 72 11.07 10.82 -0.08
C HIS A 72 10.14 12.02 0.07
N SER A 73 9.91 12.74 -1.04
CA SER A 73 9.18 14.02 -1.07
C SER A 73 7.80 13.91 -0.41
N ASP A 74 7.06 12.87 -0.77
CA ASP A 74 5.65 12.78 -0.42
C ASP A 74 5.43 12.21 0.99
N PHE A 75 6.37 11.38 1.50
CA PHE A 75 6.22 10.74 2.81
C PHE A 75 6.19 11.77 3.95
N ALA A 76 6.99 12.84 3.82
CA ALA A 76 7.06 13.91 4.82
C ALA A 76 5.73 14.68 4.98
N ASP A 77 4.87 14.69 3.98
CA ASP A 77 3.58 15.39 4.03
C ASP A 77 2.53 14.65 4.89
N TYR A 78 2.71 13.35 5.10
CA TYR A 78 1.77 12.54 5.89
C TYR A 78 2.00 12.65 7.40
N ILE A 79 3.22 12.95 7.86
CA ILE A 79 3.58 12.89 9.28
C ILE A 79 4.28 14.17 9.79
N PRO A 80 4.12 14.54 11.07
CA PRO A 80 4.83 15.67 11.65
C PRO A 80 6.35 15.41 11.71
N VAL A 81 7.15 16.46 11.52
CA VAL A 81 8.62 16.41 11.59
C VAL A 81 9.14 15.74 12.87
N SER A 82 8.46 15.92 14.00
CA SER A 82 8.85 15.29 15.28
C SER A 82 8.78 13.76 15.28
N ASN A 83 8.11 13.15 14.30
CA ASN A 83 7.97 11.70 14.17
C ASN A 83 9.19 11.07 13.48
N PHE A 84 9.97 11.84 12.71
CA PHE A 84 11.16 11.31 12.02
C PHE A 84 12.18 10.71 13.00
N LYS A 85 12.25 11.20 14.24
CA LYS A 85 13.04 10.58 15.31
C LYS A 85 12.77 9.08 15.48
N TYR A 86 11.53 8.65 15.28
CA TYR A 86 11.10 7.25 15.43
C TYR A 86 11.02 6.51 14.10
N VAL A 87 10.74 7.22 13.00
CA VAL A 87 10.86 6.66 11.64
C VAL A 87 12.31 6.26 11.35
N ASP A 88 13.28 7.05 11.84
CA ASP A 88 14.71 6.75 11.77
C ASP A 88 15.10 5.43 12.45
N LEU A 89 14.25 4.90 13.33
CA LEU A 89 14.45 3.63 14.02
C LEU A 89 13.88 2.44 13.24
N ILE A 90 13.26 2.65 12.08
CA ILE A 90 12.82 1.56 11.22
C ILE A 90 14.06 0.82 10.69
N LYS A 91 14.24 -0.40 11.19
CA LYS A 91 15.27 -1.34 10.77
C LYS A 91 14.98 -1.90 9.40
N ASN A 92 13.77 -2.41 9.21
CA ASN A 92 13.35 -3.03 7.95
C ASN A 92 11.85 -2.91 7.74
N ILE A 93 11.43 -2.94 6.47
CA ILE A 93 10.04 -2.96 6.03
C ILE A 93 9.86 -4.16 5.11
N LYS A 94 8.83 -4.96 5.33
CA LYS A 94 8.41 -6.01 4.40
C LYS A 94 6.99 -5.74 3.93
N MET A 95 6.80 -5.75 2.61
CA MET A 95 5.47 -5.75 2.02
C MET A 95 5.16 -7.13 1.46
N THR A 96 3.95 -7.61 1.69
CA THR A 96 3.46 -8.89 1.13
C THR A 96 2.10 -8.66 0.50
N MET A 97 2.02 -8.81 -0.82
CA MET A 97 0.75 -8.79 -1.55
C MET A 97 -0.02 -10.07 -1.24
N LEU A 98 -1.29 -9.94 -0.82
CA LEU A 98 -2.19 -11.06 -0.58
C LEU A 98 -3.00 -11.39 -1.84
N ASN A 99 -3.36 -10.36 -2.59
CA ASN A 99 -4.04 -10.44 -3.89
C ASN A 99 -3.72 -9.16 -4.70
N ASN A 100 -4.57 -8.77 -5.65
CA ASN A 100 -4.34 -7.60 -6.52
C ASN A 100 -4.27 -6.29 -5.74
N THR A 101 -5.02 -6.19 -4.64
CA THR A 101 -5.29 -4.93 -3.94
C THR A 101 -4.95 -4.99 -2.46
N ASP A 102 -5.00 -6.18 -1.86
CA ASP A 102 -4.80 -6.37 -0.44
C ASP A 102 -3.34 -6.72 -0.18
N PHE A 103 -2.78 -6.13 0.87
CA PHE A 103 -1.38 -6.29 1.21
C PHE A 103 -1.15 -6.14 2.71
N ILE A 104 0.00 -6.64 3.16
CA ILE A 104 0.48 -6.50 4.53
C ILE A 104 1.76 -5.69 4.51
N LEU A 105 1.86 -4.69 5.37
CA LEU A 105 3.09 -4.00 5.68
C LEU A 105 3.56 -4.42 7.08
N ARG A 106 4.77 -4.95 7.13
CA ARG A 106 5.48 -5.26 8.38
C ARG A 106 6.59 -4.24 8.57
N PHE A 107 6.60 -3.63 9.73
CA PHE A 107 7.66 -2.73 10.18
C PHE A 107 8.44 -3.41 11.30
N GLU A 108 9.77 -3.28 11.26
CA GLU A 108 10.66 -3.67 12.34
C GLU A 108 11.35 -2.43 12.87
N PHE A 109 11.13 -2.12 14.15
CA PHE A 109 11.68 -0.94 14.79
C PHE A 109 12.79 -1.34 15.76
N LEU A 110 13.91 -0.61 15.71
CA LEU A 110 14.97 -0.66 16.71
C LEU A 110 14.51 0.00 18.01
N GLY A 111 15.00 -0.52 19.14
CA GLY A 111 14.77 0.07 20.45
C GLY A 111 15.58 1.36 20.67
N SER A 112 15.01 2.29 21.40
CA SER A 112 15.66 3.49 21.92
C SER A 112 15.13 3.85 23.31
N GLU A 113 15.67 4.88 23.95
CA GLU A 113 15.20 5.32 25.27
C GLU A 113 13.71 5.71 25.20
N GLY A 114 12.87 4.98 25.93
CA GLY A 114 11.43 5.25 25.97
C GLY A 114 10.64 4.73 24.76
N PHE A 115 11.26 3.98 23.84
CA PHE A 115 10.57 3.31 22.73
C PHE A 115 11.18 1.91 22.52
N PRO A 116 10.47 0.82 22.84
CA PRO A 116 11.05 -0.53 22.78
C PRO A 116 11.23 -1.01 21.34
N GLU A 117 12.18 -1.93 21.16
CA GLU A 117 12.27 -2.73 19.94
C GLU A 117 10.98 -3.53 19.76
N GLN A 118 10.38 -3.45 18.58
CA GLN A 118 9.10 -4.11 18.29
C GLN A 118 8.93 -4.31 16.79
N SER A 119 8.06 -5.26 16.42
CA SER A 119 7.60 -5.44 15.06
C SER A 119 6.09 -5.33 14.99
N VAL A 120 5.60 -4.65 13.97
CA VAL A 120 4.18 -4.35 13.80
C VAL A 120 3.77 -4.67 12.37
N GLU A 121 2.70 -5.47 12.23
CA GLU A 121 2.15 -5.88 10.94
C GLU A 121 0.76 -5.29 10.77
N LYS A 122 0.57 -4.52 9.69
CA LYS A 122 -0.72 -3.91 9.35
C LYS A 122 -1.20 -4.41 8.00
N THR A 123 -2.41 -4.96 7.99
CA THR A 123 -3.08 -5.49 6.80
C THR A 123 -4.02 -4.45 6.22
N PHE A 124 -3.99 -4.26 4.91
CA PHE A 124 -4.85 -3.38 4.16
C PHE A 124 -5.67 -4.19 3.15
N LYS A 125 -6.96 -3.86 3.04
CA LYS A 125 -7.90 -4.54 2.16
C LYS A 125 -8.80 -3.58 1.42
N LEU A 126 -9.06 -3.84 0.15
CA LEU A 126 -10.04 -3.10 -0.62
C LEU A 126 -11.46 -3.49 -0.18
N CYS A 127 -12.30 -2.48 0.10
CA CYS A 127 -13.69 -2.66 0.48
C CYS A 127 -14.57 -1.81 -0.43
N LYS A 128 -15.67 -2.38 -0.95
CA LYS A 128 -16.70 -1.64 -1.71
C LYS A 128 -17.97 -1.37 -0.91
N ASP A 129 -18.09 -1.97 0.28
CA ASP A 129 -19.27 -1.85 1.14
C ASP A 129 -19.25 -0.52 1.92
N ILE A 130 -19.85 0.51 1.32
CA ILE A 130 -19.97 1.85 1.92
C ILE A 130 -20.84 1.87 3.19
N THR A 131 -21.64 0.84 3.47
CA THR A 131 -22.47 0.80 4.69
C THR A 131 -21.63 0.67 5.97
N LYS A 132 -20.36 0.24 5.84
CA LYS A 132 -19.40 0.17 6.94
C LYS A 132 -18.85 1.54 7.34
N LEU A 133 -19.01 2.55 6.49
CA LEU A 133 -18.50 3.88 6.74
C LEU A 133 -19.28 4.58 7.87
N LYS A 134 -18.55 5.33 8.68
CA LYS A 134 -19.05 6.16 9.77
C LYS A 134 -18.64 7.61 9.53
N TYR A 135 -19.50 8.53 9.96
CA TYR A 135 -19.30 9.98 9.82
C TYR A 135 -19.20 10.45 8.36
N THR A 136 -20.00 9.86 7.47
CA THR A 136 -20.05 10.15 6.02
C THR A 136 -20.62 11.53 5.69
N ASN A 137 -21.09 12.31 6.66
CA ASN A 137 -21.69 13.63 6.48
C ASN A 137 -20.77 14.65 5.77
N LYS A 138 -19.48 14.33 5.64
CA LYS A 138 -18.46 15.15 4.99
C LYS A 138 -18.08 14.66 3.59
N LEU A 139 -18.57 13.48 3.20
CA LEU A 139 -18.37 12.93 1.87
C LEU A 139 -19.49 13.42 0.95
N THR A 140 -19.14 13.70 -0.31
CA THR A 140 -20.11 14.00 -1.36
C THR A 140 -20.78 12.71 -1.84
N ASP A 141 -21.92 12.86 -2.52
CA ASP A 141 -22.60 11.72 -3.13
C ASP A 141 -21.72 11.06 -4.22
N ASP A 142 -20.94 11.87 -4.95
CA ASP A 142 -19.98 11.39 -5.95
C ASP A 142 -18.85 10.59 -5.31
N GLU A 143 -18.28 11.05 -4.19
CA GLU A 143 -17.25 10.30 -3.44
C GLU A 143 -17.80 8.96 -2.94
N LEU A 144 -19.04 8.93 -2.44
CA LEU A 144 -19.68 7.68 -2.00
C LEU A 144 -19.96 6.73 -3.17
N LEU A 145 -20.32 7.27 -4.33
CA LEU A 145 -20.53 6.48 -5.53
C LEU A 145 -19.21 5.84 -5.99
N ASP A 146 -18.14 6.62 -6.10
CA ASP A 146 -16.81 6.14 -6.48
C ASP A 146 -16.31 5.06 -5.51
N MET A 147 -16.48 5.27 -4.21
CA MET A 147 -16.11 4.28 -3.19
C MET A 147 -16.92 2.98 -3.30
N SER A 148 -18.16 3.04 -3.77
CA SER A 148 -19.00 1.85 -3.97
C SER A 148 -18.65 1.08 -5.26
N GLU A 149 -18.16 1.79 -6.29
CA GLU A 149 -17.82 1.22 -7.59
C GLU A 149 -16.37 0.69 -7.62
N PHE A 150 -15.42 1.55 -7.24
CA PHE A 150 -13.98 1.28 -7.29
C PHE A 150 -13.44 0.71 -5.98
N GLY A 151 -14.12 0.97 -4.86
CA GLY A 151 -13.67 0.56 -3.54
C GLY A 151 -12.79 1.59 -2.85
N PHE A 152 -12.55 1.35 -1.57
CA PHE A 152 -11.70 2.16 -0.71
C PHE A 152 -10.86 1.24 0.19
N LEU A 153 -9.67 1.70 0.57
CA LEU A 153 -8.79 0.92 1.42
C LEU A 153 -9.30 0.92 2.86
N THR A 154 -9.25 -0.25 3.49
CA THR A 154 -9.61 -0.44 4.89
C THR A 154 -8.54 -1.22 5.62
N SER A 155 -8.46 -1.04 6.93
CA SER A 155 -7.54 -1.77 7.80
C SER A 155 -8.17 -1.98 9.17
N GLU A 156 -7.55 -2.84 9.97
CA GLU A 156 -7.87 -2.99 11.38
C GLU A 156 -6.83 -2.25 12.24
N PRO A 157 -7.21 -1.76 13.44
CA PRO A 157 -6.25 -1.21 14.38
C PRO A 157 -5.22 -2.27 14.80
N VAL A 158 -3.96 -1.87 14.85
CA VAL A 158 -2.86 -2.73 15.29
C VAL A 158 -2.23 -2.11 16.53
N ASP A 159 -1.96 -2.95 17.52
CA ASP A 159 -1.29 -2.53 18.75
C ASP A 159 0.18 -2.22 18.46
N ILE A 160 0.58 -0.99 18.79
CA ILE A 160 1.96 -0.51 18.73
C ILE A 160 2.26 0.21 20.03
N ILE A 161 3.44 -0.01 20.60
CA ILE A 161 3.86 0.70 21.81
C ILE A 161 4.34 2.08 21.38
N TRP A 162 3.63 3.12 21.82
CA TRP A 162 4.00 4.51 21.54
C TRP A 162 5.25 4.92 22.35
N PRO A 163 6.05 5.86 21.85
CA PRO A 163 7.15 6.42 22.61
C PRO A 163 6.66 7.13 23.87
N LYS A 164 7.39 7.00 24.99
CA LYS A 164 7.06 7.67 26.27
C LYS A 164 6.96 9.20 26.14
N GLU A 165 7.73 9.81 25.24
CA GLU A 165 7.64 11.25 24.97
C GLU A 165 6.26 11.66 24.44
N TYR A 166 5.52 10.72 23.85
CA TYR A 166 4.20 10.93 23.29
C TYR A 166 3.07 10.63 24.28
N ASP A 167 3.36 10.28 25.55
CA ASP A 167 2.33 10.03 26.58
C ASP A 167 1.32 11.17 26.71
N SER A 168 1.77 12.41 26.52
CA SER A 168 0.92 13.61 26.60
C SER A 168 -0.05 13.78 25.42
N ILE A 169 0.15 13.04 24.33
CA ILE A 169 -0.67 13.06 23.12
C ILE A 169 -1.20 11.66 22.74
N ASN A 170 -0.83 10.62 23.49
CA ASN A 170 -1.25 9.25 23.25
C ASN A 170 -2.75 9.08 23.59
N PRO A 171 -3.60 8.72 22.60
CA PRO A 171 -5.03 8.51 22.80
C PRO A 171 -5.40 7.56 23.93
N ASP A 172 -4.60 6.52 24.17
CA ASP A 172 -4.90 5.47 25.14
C ASP A 172 -4.57 5.88 26.59
N ILE A 173 -3.62 6.81 26.75
CA ILE A 173 -3.16 7.32 28.06
C ILE A 173 -3.96 8.57 28.44
N LEU A 174 -4.39 9.35 27.46
CA LEU A 174 -5.15 10.57 27.68
C LEU A 174 -6.45 10.26 28.42
N LEU A 175 -6.57 10.78 29.66
CA LEU A 175 -7.82 10.71 30.42
C LEU A 175 -8.94 11.37 29.62
N SER A 176 -10.00 10.61 29.33
CA SER A 176 -11.12 11.06 28.51
C SER A 176 -11.84 12.24 29.16
N ASN A 177 -11.50 13.46 28.76
CA ASN A 177 -12.20 14.68 29.14
C ASN A 177 -12.54 15.50 27.90
N THR A 178 -13.60 15.07 27.21
CA THR A 178 -14.07 15.66 25.94
C THR A 178 -14.54 17.11 26.05
N LYS A 179 -14.64 17.67 27.26
CA LYS A 179 -14.96 19.08 27.51
C LYS A 179 -13.74 19.99 27.62
N ASP A 180 -12.55 19.43 27.84
CA ASP A 180 -11.31 20.20 27.92
C ASP A 180 -10.73 20.46 26.52
N ASP A 181 -10.47 21.73 26.20
CA ASP A 181 -9.87 22.12 24.93
C ASP A 181 -8.40 21.69 24.82
N LYS A 182 -7.69 21.58 25.95
CA LYS A 182 -6.33 21.05 25.99
C LYS A 182 -6.31 19.57 25.62
N PHE A 183 -7.25 18.78 26.14
CA PHE A 183 -7.43 17.38 25.75
C PHE A 183 -7.68 17.25 24.24
N LYS A 184 -8.62 18.03 23.69
CA LYS A 184 -8.92 17.98 22.24
C LYS A 184 -7.71 18.34 21.39
N LYS A 185 -6.91 19.33 21.80
CA LYS A 185 -5.69 19.73 21.11
C LYS A 185 -4.67 18.59 21.11
N ASN A 186 -4.40 18.01 22.27
CA ASN A 186 -3.44 16.91 22.41
C ASN A 186 -3.88 15.66 21.65
N TYR A 187 -5.17 15.29 21.74
CA TYR A 187 -5.72 14.16 20.99
C TYR A 187 -5.57 14.36 19.47
N ARG A 188 -5.90 15.56 18.96
CA ARG A 188 -5.72 15.87 17.52
C ARG A 188 -4.26 15.87 17.09
N GLN A 189 -3.36 16.29 17.97
CA GLN A 189 -1.92 16.23 17.72
C GLN A 189 -1.45 14.77 17.65
N GLY A 190 -1.89 13.93 18.59
CA GLY A 190 -1.63 12.49 18.60
C GLY A 190 -2.16 11.78 17.35
N MET A 191 -3.39 12.09 16.93
CA MET A 191 -4.02 11.50 15.75
C MET A 191 -3.31 11.78 14.42
N LYS A 192 -2.41 12.76 14.36
CA LYS A 192 -1.59 13.05 13.17
C LYS A 192 -0.23 12.36 13.20
N THR A 193 0.12 11.68 14.29
CA THR A 193 1.41 10.99 14.39
C THR A 193 1.44 9.73 13.53
N PHE A 194 2.63 9.31 13.15
CA PHE A 194 2.85 8.03 12.47
C PHE A 194 2.29 6.84 13.28
N PHE A 195 2.31 6.94 14.61
CA PHE A 195 1.76 5.91 15.50
C PHE A 195 0.23 5.80 15.41
N ALA A 196 -0.48 6.92 15.23
CA ALA A 196 -1.94 6.90 15.05
C ALA A 196 -2.37 6.25 13.74
N TRP A 197 -1.49 6.23 12.71
CA TRP A 197 -1.76 5.52 11.46
C TRP A 197 -1.92 4.01 11.68
N PHE A 198 -1.25 3.42 12.67
CA PHE A 198 -1.45 1.99 12.99
C PHE A 198 -2.86 1.69 13.50
N SER A 199 -3.54 2.67 14.10
CA SER A 199 -4.95 2.57 14.51
C SER A 199 -5.95 3.03 13.44
N TRP A 200 -5.48 3.50 12.28
CA TRP A 200 -6.35 3.92 11.16
C TRP A 200 -7.11 2.72 10.58
N THR A 201 -8.38 2.92 10.25
CA THR A 201 -9.24 1.87 9.69
C THR A 201 -9.83 2.19 8.33
N GLY A 202 -9.89 3.47 7.96
CA GLY A 202 -10.58 3.93 6.75
C GLY A 202 -12.10 3.99 6.91
N LEU A 203 -12.63 3.58 8.07
CA LEU A 203 -14.08 3.51 8.30
C LEU A 203 -14.63 4.77 8.98
N LYS A 204 -13.79 5.60 9.63
CA LYS A 204 -14.26 6.77 10.39
C LYS A 204 -13.72 8.07 9.81
N HIS A 205 -14.39 8.56 8.77
CA HIS A 205 -13.94 9.71 7.99
C HIS A 205 -13.79 10.99 8.84
N GLY A 206 -12.61 11.60 8.77
CA GLY A 206 -12.27 12.83 9.51
C GLY A 206 -12.16 12.66 11.03
N LYS A 207 -12.10 11.43 11.55
CA LYS A 207 -11.92 11.11 12.98
C LYS A 207 -10.69 10.24 13.27
N GLU A 208 -9.93 9.87 12.24
CA GLU A 208 -8.73 9.04 12.31
C GLU A 208 -7.52 9.82 11.79
N PHE A 209 -6.39 9.13 11.66
CA PHE A 209 -5.22 9.64 10.95
C PHE A 209 -5.62 10.17 9.56
N PRO A 210 -5.25 11.41 9.19
CA PRO A 210 -5.59 11.98 7.90
C PRO A 210 -4.95 11.20 6.76
N ASN A 211 -5.71 10.90 5.70
CA ASN A 211 -5.22 10.27 4.46
C ASN A 211 -4.39 9.00 4.70
N GLY A 212 -4.83 8.15 5.64
CA GLY A 212 -4.12 6.92 5.99
C GLY A 212 -4.10 5.87 4.87
N ASP A 213 -5.10 5.90 3.99
CA ASP A 213 -5.16 5.19 2.72
C ASP A 213 -4.06 5.68 1.78
N GLY A 214 -3.90 7.00 1.61
CA GLY A 214 -2.84 7.58 0.79
C GLY A 214 -1.44 7.19 1.25
N LEU A 215 -1.19 7.17 2.57
CA LEU A 215 0.09 6.70 3.11
C LEU A 215 0.31 5.20 2.85
N ALA A 216 -0.74 4.38 2.93
CA ALA A 216 -0.65 2.96 2.66
C ALA A 216 -0.37 2.68 1.16
N SER A 217 -1.06 3.40 0.27
CA SER A 217 -0.79 3.35 -1.18
C SER A 217 0.61 3.84 -1.51
N LEU A 218 1.10 4.90 -0.85
CA LEU A 218 2.47 5.39 -1.04
C LEU A 218 3.51 4.30 -0.72
N PHE A 219 3.30 3.53 0.36
CA PHE A 219 4.14 2.38 0.65
C PHE A 219 4.05 1.28 -0.40
N MET A 220 2.84 1.00 -0.87
CA MET A 220 2.56 -0.11 -1.78
C MET A 220 3.03 0.13 -3.21
N GLU A 221 2.83 1.35 -3.71
CA GLU A 221 3.04 1.72 -5.10
C GLU A 221 4.43 2.31 -5.35
N ASP A 222 5.02 2.99 -4.36
CA ASP A 222 6.27 3.73 -4.56
C ASP A 222 7.38 3.32 -3.57
N ILE A 223 7.24 3.63 -2.28
CA ILE A 223 8.34 3.50 -1.31
C ILE A 223 8.91 2.09 -1.30
N TYR A 224 8.07 1.06 -1.22
CA TYR A 224 8.57 -0.32 -1.14
C TYR A 224 9.07 -0.85 -2.48
N PRO A 225 8.33 -0.76 -3.61
CA PRO A 225 8.84 -1.23 -4.90
C PRO A 225 10.13 -0.52 -5.34
N HIS A 226 10.23 0.78 -5.08
CA HIS A 226 11.31 1.64 -5.59
C HIS A 226 12.34 2.06 -4.53
N CYS A 227 12.36 1.39 -3.37
CA CYS A 227 13.23 1.75 -2.23
C CYS A 227 14.72 1.89 -2.59
N LEU A 228 15.25 1.06 -3.49
CA LEU A 228 16.65 1.14 -3.92
C LEU A 228 16.92 2.42 -4.73
N LYS A 229 16.00 2.78 -5.63
CA LYS A 229 16.11 4.00 -6.44
C LYS A 229 16.14 5.23 -5.52
N HIS A 230 15.18 5.31 -4.59
CA HIS A 230 15.11 6.37 -3.58
C HIS A 230 16.38 6.44 -2.72
N TYR A 231 16.94 5.29 -2.34
CA TYR A 231 18.18 5.24 -1.57
C TYR A 231 19.39 5.80 -2.36
N ILE A 232 19.51 5.44 -3.64
CA ILE A 232 20.59 5.93 -4.51
C ILE A 232 20.45 7.43 -4.75
N GLU A 233 19.23 7.91 -5.04
CA GLU A 233 18.95 9.33 -5.24
C GLU A 233 19.29 10.13 -3.97
N ALA A 234 18.85 9.66 -2.81
CA ALA A 234 19.18 10.27 -1.52
C ALA A 234 20.69 10.32 -1.25
N LYS A 235 21.44 9.27 -1.62
CA LYS A 235 22.90 9.26 -1.45
C LYS A 235 23.60 10.27 -2.35
N ARG A 236 23.18 10.37 -3.62
CA ARG A 236 23.71 11.37 -4.56
C ARG A 236 23.49 12.78 -4.06
N ASP A 237 22.29 13.09 -3.59
CA ASP A 237 21.97 14.43 -3.05
C ASP A 237 22.84 14.76 -1.83
N ILE A 238 23.05 13.79 -0.93
CA ILE A 238 23.92 13.96 0.25
C ILE A 238 25.38 14.18 -0.16
N ASP A 239 25.88 13.47 -1.17
CA ASP A 239 27.27 13.54 -1.62
C ASP A 239 27.54 14.84 -2.41
N ASP A 240 26.58 15.29 -3.21
CA ASP A 240 26.60 16.58 -3.90
C ASP A 240 26.58 17.75 -2.91
N GLU A 241 25.80 17.66 -1.83
CA GLU A 241 25.76 18.68 -0.77
C GLU A 241 27.07 18.71 0.05
N LYS A 242 27.71 17.55 0.26
CA LYS A 242 28.96 17.42 1.03
C LYS A 242 30.22 17.78 0.26
N GLY A 243 30.13 18.03 -1.04
CA GLY A 243 31.26 18.42 -1.89
C GLY A 243 32.35 17.33 -1.92
N ALA A 244 32.12 16.27 -2.70
CA ALA A 244 33.11 15.31 -3.22
C ALA A 244 34.39 15.14 -2.37
N SER A 245 34.33 14.37 -1.28
CA SER A 245 35.52 14.03 -0.49
C SER A 245 35.55 12.59 0.04
N ASP A 246 34.64 11.70 -0.34
CA ASP A 246 34.75 10.28 0.07
C ASP A 246 33.98 9.33 -0.88
N SER A 247 34.34 9.37 -2.18
CA SER A 247 33.82 8.42 -3.16
C SER A 247 34.69 7.15 -3.14
N GLU A 248 34.42 6.24 -2.21
CA GLU A 248 34.81 4.82 -2.33
C GLU A 248 33.58 4.00 -2.75
N ILE A 249 32.94 4.38 -3.86
CA ILE A 249 32.18 3.41 -4.65
C ILE A 249 33.20 2.88 -5.65
N GLU A 250 33.89 1.80 -5.27
CA GLU A 250 34.53 0.94 -6.27
C GLU A 250 33.40 0.39 -7.14
N ASP A 251 33.33 0.84 -8.39
CA ASP A 251 32.53 0.22 -9.45
C ASP A 251 33.11 -1.18 -9.71
N ASP A 252 32.78 -2.14 -8.83
CA ASP A 252 32.94 -3.56 -9.11
C ASP A 252 31.82 -3.97 -10.09
N GLU A 253 32.00 -3.63 -11.36
CA GLU A 253 31.26 -4.17 -12.51
C GLU A 253 31.64 -5.64 -12.80
N ASP A 254 31.82 -6.48 -11.78
CA ASP A 254 32.13 -7.90 -11.95
C ASP A 254 30.88 -8.77 -11.67
N ASP A 255 30.36 -9.33 -12.77
CA ASP A 255 29.45 -10.49 -12.86
C ASP A 255 28.08 -10.40 -12.15
N ILE A 256 27.19 -9.54 -12.67
CA ILE A 256 25.75 -9.84 -12.57
C ILE A 256 25.44 -10.91 -13.62
N GLU A 257 25.52 -12.19 -13.22
CA GLU A 257 24.91 -13.28 -14.00
C GLU A 257 23.44 -12.91 -14.25
N GLY A 258 23.12 -12.57 -15.51
CA GLY A 258 21.80 -12.13 -15.90
C GLY A 258 20.73 -13.13 -15.47
N PHE A 259 19.69 -12.61 -14.81
CA PHE A 259 18.52 -13.36 -14.37
C PHE A 259 17.99 -14.27 -15.49
N ASN A 260 18.22 -15.58 -15.36
CA ASN A 260 17.81 -16.54 -16.38
C ASN A 260 16.33 -16.91 -16.18
N MET A 261 15.46 -16.25 -16.94
CA MET A 261 14.00 -16.43 -16.94
C MET A 261 13.55 -17.89 -17.14
N SER A 262 14.38 -18.75 -17.73
CA SER A 262 14.06 -20.18 -17.97
C SER A 262 13.97 -21.02 -16.69
N SER A 263 14.45 -20.51 -15.55
CA SER A 263 14.39 -21.19 -14.26
C SER A 263 12.99 -21.16 -13.60
N LEU A 264 12.11 -20.24 -14.02
CA LEU A 264 10.74 -20.11 -13.49
C LEU A 264 9.73 -21.07 -14.14
N THR A 265 10.10 -21.71 -15.25
CA THR A 265 9.22 -22.62 -16.01
C THR A 265 9.65 -24.06 -15.81
N ASN A 266 9.46 -24.63 -14.61
CA ASN A 266 9.53 -26.08 -14.41
C ASN A 266 8.73 -26.52 -13.16
N GLU A 267 7.42 -26.57 -13.29
CA GLU A 267 6.58 -27.52 -12.53
C GLU A 267 5.72 -28.27 -13.56
N ASN A 268 6.14 -29.50 -13.86
CA ASN A 268 5.44 -30.46 -14.68
C ASN A 268 4.09 -30.83 -14.03
N ASP A 269 2.99 -30.36 -14.59
CA ASP A 269 1.68 -31.01 -14.46
C ASP A 269 1.32 -31.64 -15.82
N GLU A 270 1.96 -32.76 -16.15
CA GLU A 270 1.42 -33.71 -17.14
C GLU A 270 0.59 -34.78 -16.42
N PRO A 271 -0.68 -35.00 -16.81
CA PRO A 271 -1.51 -36.03 -16.19
C PRO A 271 -1.08 -37.42 -16.66
N ALA A 272 -0.83 -38.31 -15.69
CA ALA A 272 -0.41 -39.69 -15.92
C ALA A 272 -1.33 -40.46 -16.89
N THR A 273 -0.79 -40.84 -18.05
CA THR A 273 -1.46 -41.75 -18.98
C THR A 273 -1.49 -43.18 -18.42
N LYS A 274 -2.70 -43.70 -18.19
CA LYS A 274 -2.96 -45.08 -17.75
C LYS A 274 -2.46 -46.07 -18.81
N LYS A 275 -1.51 -46.94 -18.45
CA LYS A 275 -1.15 -48.13 -19.24
C LYS A 275 -2.27 -49.18 -19.18
N MET A 276 -2.94 -49.44 -20.30
CA MET A 276 -3.74 -50.65 -20.51
C MET A 276 -2.80 -51.85 -20.74
N LYS A 277 -2.94 -52.90 -19.93
CA LYS A 277 -2.30 -54.20 -20.17
C LYS A 277 -3.07 -54.95 -21.26
N LYS A 278 -2.35 -55.45 -22.25
CA LYS A 278 -2.72 -56.62 -23.07
C LYS A 278 -2.49 -57.89 -22.26
#